data_AF-A0A1J4JY99-F1
#
_entry.id   AF-A0A1J4JY99-F1
#
_cell.length_a   1.000
_cell.length_b   1.000
_cell.length_c   1.000
_cell.angle_alpha   90.00
_cell.angle_beta   90.00
_cell.angle_gamma   90.00
#
_symmetry.space_group_name_H-M   'P 1'
#
loop_
_entity.id
_entity.type
_entity.pdbx_description
1 polymer ?
#
loop_
_entity_poly.entity_id
_entity_poly.type
_entity_poly.pdbx_seq_one_letter_code
_entity_poly.pdbx_strand_id
1 'polypeptide(L)'
;MKISIVCAILILFTAAGFGYHFAFQNNSLNKETLTTNGLPSNLEIEIFKIGRELKNSLKSDVINDNNIIQGISQFNEFLGNHTTQNYILKLVRDEDLINLAYDRIDILSGRCPEKRIRRLLFFLLSFIRENFIVGKSYVFQCRIQSLIDLCNECKDLNFYKLILSIIMMTVDFKEGGLCLNGAAQGLYSELIKYDYGLADWDLLSIFDIWADRMETISPEDKKSMCEFSNRLIEHRSQWDSTMKQYFCWFAKNVKCPSMQKINMNEILNSQECQEFLAETEKIIS
;
A
#
# COMPACT_ATOMS: atom_id res chain seq x y z
N MET A 1 12.04 10.81 -15.69
CA MET A 1 11.04 10.26 -14.75
C MET A 1 11.01 11.17 -13.54
N LYS A 2 10.04 12.10 -13.47
CA LYS A 2 9.85 12.97 -12.30
C LYS A 2 9.26 12.10 -11.18
N ILE A 3 10.00 11.88 -10.10
CA ILE A 3 9.45 11.29 -8.87
C ILE A 3 8.52 12.35 -8.30
N SER A 4 7.24 12.01 -8.13
CA SER A 4 6.25 12.92 -7.55
C SER A 4 6.64 13.22 -6.11
N ILE A 5 6.94 14.49 -5.80
CA ILE A 5 7.31 14.97 -4.46
C ILE A 5 6.22 14.64 -3.43
N VAL A 6 4.97 14.46 -3.90
CA VAL A 6 3.82 13.98 -3.12
C VAL A 6 4.12 12.65 -2.41
N CYS A 7 4.81 11.71 -3.05
CA CYS A 7 5.16 10.42 -2.45
C CYS A 7 6.30 10.49 -1.42
N ALA A 8 7.23 11.45 -1.56
CA ALA A 8 8.31 11.60 -0.59
C ALA A 8 7.80 12.15 0.75
N ILE A 9 6.73 12.95 0.73
CA ILE A 9 6.07 13.46 1.93
C ILE A 9 5.20 12.36 2.57
N LEU A 10 4.47 11.55 1.78
CA LEU A 10 3.60 10.46 2.26
C LEU A 10 4.35 9.29 2.96
N ILE A 11 5.57 8.95 2.53
CA ILE A 11 6.37 7.88 3.15
C ILE A 11 6.95 8.30 4.51
N LEU A 12 7.22 9.60 4.72
CA LEU A 12 7.82 10.10 5.96
C LEU A 12 6.84 10.16 7.15
N PHE A 13 5.53 10.30 6.91
CA PHE A 13 4.54 10.47 7.99
C PHE A 13 3.85 9.17 8.44
N THR A 14 3.81 8.12 7.60
CA THR A 14 3.29 6.79 8.01
C THR A 14 4.27 6.03 8.92
N ALA A 15 5.55 6.42 8.95
CA ALA A 15 6.57 5.86 9.85
C ALA A 15 6.35 6.22 11.34
N ALA A 16 5.55 7.25 11.65
CA ALA A 16 5.34 7.70 13.03
C ALA A 16 4.31 6.88 13.84
N GLY A 17 3.58 5.95 13.19
CA GLY A 17 2.52 5.14 13.83
C GLY A 17 2.90 3.73 14.26
N PHE A 18 4.09 3.23 13.90
CA PHE A 18 4.55 1.89 14.25
C PHE A 18 5.85 1.98 15.05
N GLY A 19 5.72 1.89 16.38
CA GLY A 19 6.84 1.63 17.28
C GLY A 19 7.37 0.22 17.11
N TYR A 20 8.13 -0.03 16.04
CA TYR A 20 9.20 -1.02 15.97
C TYR A 20 10.36 -0.42 15.18
N HIS A 21 11.49 -0.24 15.86
CA HIS A 21 12.72 0.30 15.31
C HIS A 21 13.18 -0.45 14.06
N PHE A 22 13.14 0.22 12.91
CA PHE A 22 14.18 0.09 11.89
C PHE A 22 14.59 1.49 11.46
N ALA A 23 15.84 1.84 11.76
CA ALA A 23 16.42 3.12 11.42
C ALA A 23 16.64 3.18 9.90
N PHE A 24 15.73 3.83 9.17
CA PHE A 24 16.01 4.31 7.83
C PHE A 24 16.89 5.57 7.94
N GLN A 25 18.19 5.42 7.75
CA GLN A 25 19.05 6.57 7.52
C GLN A 25 18.75 7.14 6.13
N ASN A 26 18.17 8.34 6.13
CA ASN A 26 18.08 9.23 4.99
C ASN A 26 19.50 9.57 4.53
N ASN A 27 19.97 8.96 3.43
CA ASN A 27 21.13 9.48 2.71
C ASN A 27 20.70 9.90 1.31
N SER A 28 20.81 11.21 1.10
CA SER A 28 20.64 11.92 -0.14
C SER A 28 21.39 11.27 -1.29
N LEU A 29 20.72 11.22 -2.44
CA LEU A 29 21.26 10.99 -3.77
C LEU A 29 22.71 11.47 -3.94
N ASN A 30 23.64 10.52 -4.04
CA ASN A 30 24.78 10.67 -4.92
C ASN A 30 24.57 9.76 -6.13
N LYS A 31 24.38 10.40 -7.30
CA LYS A 31 24.59 9.78 -8.60
C LYS A 31 26.08 9.45 -8.69
N GLU A 32 26.46 8.21 -8.37
CA GLU A 32 27.78 7.71 -8.72
C GLU A 32 27.70 6.21 -9.04
N THR A 33 27.96 5.92 -10.31
CA THR A 33 28.57 4.68 -10.83
C THR A 33 27.94 3.34 -10.42
N LEU A 34 27.09 2.81 -11.30
CA LEU A 34 26.95 1.37 -11.55
C LEU A 34 28.34 0.74 -11.71
N THR A 35 28.92 0.23 -10.63
CA THR A 35 30.08 -0.64 -10.68
C THR A 35 29.58 -2.07 -10.75
N THR A 36 29.87 -2.70 -11.88
CA THR A 36 29.63 -4.10 -12.23
C THR A 36 30.55 -5.04 -11.46
N ASN A 37 30.49 -5.02 -10.13
CA ASN A 37 31.05 -6.11 -9.33
C ASN A 37 29.86 -7.00 -8.94
N GLY A 38 29.75 -8.16 -9.59
CA GLY A 38 28.72 -9.16 -9.27
C GLY A 38 28.80 -9.59 -7.80
N LEU A 39 27.68 -10.10 -7.25
CA LEU A 39 27.68 -10.64 -5.90
C LEU A 39 28.78 -11.71 -5.75
N PRO A 40 29.42 -11.83 -4.57
CA PRO A 40 30.24 -12.99 -4.26
C PRO A 40 29.47 -14.28 -4.54
N SER A 41 30.06 -15.22 -5.27
CA SER A 41 29.37 -16.43 -5.76
C SER A 41 28.76 -17.28 -4.64
N ASN A 42 29.36 -17.29 -3.45
CA ASN A 42 28.83 -17.96 -2.27
C ASN A 42 27.53 -17.31 -1.76
N LEU A 43 27.48 -15.98 -1.73
CA LEU A 43 26.30 -15.23 -1.30
C LEU A 43 25.16 -15.37 -2.31
N GLU A 44 25.48 -15.41 -3.60
CA GLU A 44 24.52 -15.66 -4.66
C GLU A 44 23.85 -17.04 -4.51
N ILE A 45 24.65 -18.09 -4.29
CA ILE A 45 24.17 -19.46 -4.07
C ILE A 45 23.27 -19.53 -2.82
N GLU A 46 23.65 -18.84 -1.75
CA GLU A 46 22.89 -18.80 -0.50
C GLU A 46 21.51 -18.15 -0.71
N ILE A 47 21.47 -16.94 -1.28
CA ILE A 47 20.21 -16.22 -1.54
C ILE A 47 19.30 -17.06 -2.44
N PHE A 48 19.86 -17.67 -3.48
CA PHE A 48 19.11 -18.51 -4.39
C PHE A 48 18.53 -19.75 -3.70
N LYS A 49 19.32 -20.41 -2.85
CA LYS A 49 18.85 -21.55 -2.05
C LYS A 49 17.68 -21.16 -1.14
N ILE A 50 17.80 -20.06 -0.41
CA ILE A 50 16.73 -19.56 0.47
C ILE A 50 15.48 -19.25 -0.35
N GLY A 51 15.61 -18.64 -1.54
CA GLY A 51 14.47 -18.33 -2.40
C GLY A 51 13.73 -19.58 -2.87
N ARG A 52 14.46 -20.63 -3.27
CA ARG A 52 13.83 -21.91 -3.62
C ARG A 52 13.17 -22.58 -2.43
N GLU A 53 13.77 -22.54 -1.25
CA GLU A 53 13.19 -23.12 -0.03
C GLU A 53 11.91 -22.39 0.38
N LEU A 54 11.92 -21.06 0.28
CA LEU A 54 10.74 -20.23 0.51
C LEU A 54 9.65 -20.55 -0.52
N LYS A 55 9.97 -20.60 -1.82
CA LYS A 55 9.04 -21.03 -2.87
C LYS A 55 8.39 -22.37 -2.56
N ASN A 56 9.19 -23.36 -2.20
CA ASN A 56 8.70 -24.70 -1.88
C ASN A 56 7.76 -24.68 -0.67
N SER A 57 8.09 -23.88 0.35
CA SER A 57 7.23 -23.70 1.53
C SER A 57 5.93 -22.97 1.20
N LEU A 58 5.97 -21.96 0.33
CA LEU A 58 4.81 -21.24 -0.18
C LEU A 58 3.99 -22.04 -1.21
N LYS A 59 4.49 -23.18 -1.70
CA LYS A 59 3.75 -24.11 -2.57
C LYS A 59 3.22 -25.36 -1.86
N SER A 60 3.88 -25.84 -0.81
CA SER A 60 3.53 -27.08 -0.11
C SER A 60 2.11 -27.13 0.47
N ASP A 61 1.39 -28.23 0.31
CA ASP A 61 0.08 -28.41 0.95
C ASP A 61 0.18 -28.44 2.49
N VAL A 62 1.36 -28.76 3.03
CA VAL A 62 1.63 -28.76 4.47
C VAL A 62 2.26 -27.43 4.86
N ILE A 63 1.50 -26.62 5.60
CA ILE A 63 1.96 -25.30 6.04
C ILE A 63 2.97 -25.45 7.18
N ASN A 64 4.23 -25.18 6.87
CA ASN A 64 5.31 -25.04 7.84
C ASN A 64 5.62 -23.55 8.06
N ASP A 65 4.94 -22.95 9.04
CA ASP A 65 5.04 -21.53 9.39
C ASP A 65 6.49 -21.11 9.68
N ASN A 66 7.26 -21.97 10.36
CA ASN A 66 8.63 -21.64 10.76
C ASN A 66 9.53 -21.43 9.53
N ASN A 67 9.41 -22.32 8.53
CA ASN A 67 10.19 -22.20 7.30
C ASN A 67 9.80 -20.95 6.51
N ILE A 68 8.50 -20.63 6.43
CA ILE A 68 8.01 -19.43 5.73
C ILE A 68 8.50 -18.17 6.44
N ILE A 69 8.32 -18.09 7.76
CA ILE A 69 8.73 -16.92 8.57
C ILE A 69 10.24 -16.71 8.51
N GLN A 70 11.03 -17.78 8.63
CA GLN A 70 12.48 -17.70 8.54
C GLN A 70 12.93 -17.24 7.15
N GLY A 71 12.39 -17.85 6.09
CA GLY A 71 12.71 -17.47 4.71
C GLY A 71 12.37 -16.00 4.41
N ILE A 72 11.19 -15.53 4.85
CA ILE A 72 10.78 -14.13 4.72
C ILE A 72 11.75 -13.20 5.48
N SER A 73 12.11 -13.56 6.71
CA SER A 73 13.00 -12.73 7.54
C SER A 73 14.38 -12.58 6.91
N GLN A 74 14.94 -13.67 6.36
CA GLN A 74 16.21 -13.64 5.64
C GLN A 74 16.12 -12.82 4.35
N PHE A 75 15.03 -12.95 3.60
CA PHE A 75 14.79 -12.13 2.41
C PHE A 75 14.74 -10.63 2.73
N ASN A 76 14.06 -10.25 3.81
CA ASN A 76 13.97 -8.86 4.22
C ASN A 76 15.33 -8.29 4.66
N GLU A 77 16.18 -9.11 5.30
CA GLU A 77 17.56 -8.72 5.63
C GLU A 77 18.39 -8.40 4.37
N PHE A 78 18.33 -9.28 3.36
CA PHE A 78 19.02 -9.03 2.10
C PHE A 78 18.39 -7.91 1.27
N LEU A 79 17.08 -7.68 1.40
CA LEU A 79 16.40 -6.58 0.71
C LEU A 79 16.85 -5.22 1.27
N GLY A 80 17.13 -5.14 2.57
CA GLY A 80 17.67 -3.94 3.23
C GLY A 80 19.13 -3.61 2.90
N ASN A 81 19.86 -4.52 2.24
CA ASN A 81 21.23 -4.30 1.83
C ASN A 81 21.31 -3.96 0.32
N HIS A 82 21.79 -2.75 0.01
CA HIS A 82 21.88 -2.24 -1.36
C HIS A 82 22.69 -3.11 -2.32
N THR A 83 23.66 -3.90 -1.83
CA THR A 83 24.47 -4.79 -2.67
C THR A 83 23.68 -6.03 -3.12
N THR A 84 22.76 -6.51 -2.29
CA THR A 84 21.97 -7.74 -2.53
C THR A 84 20.57 -7.45 -3.06
N GLN A 85 20.06 -6.23 -2.84
CA GLN A 85 18.71 -5.77 -3.15
C GLN A 85 18.24 -6.13 -4.57
N ASN A 86 19.02 -5.79 -5.60
CA ASN A 86 18.63 -6.06 -7.00
C ASN A 86 18.55 -7.56 -7.30
N TYR A 87 19.44 -8.35 -6.70
CA TYR A 87 19.44 -9.79 -6.88
C TYR A 87 18.22 -10.43 -6.21
N ILE A 88 17.88 -9.99 -5.00
CA ILE A 88 16.67 -10.43 -4.28
C ILE A 88 15.42 -10.10 -5.09
N LEU A 89 15.26 -8.86 -5.55
CA LEU A 89 14.08 -8.47 -6.33
C LEU A 89 13.95 -9.30 -7.60
N LYS A 90 15.06 -9.55 -8.31
CA LYS A 90 15.08 -10.42 -9.49
C LYS A 90 14.62 -11.83 -9.11
N LEU A 91 15.14 -12.40 -8.03
CA LEU A 91 14.76 -13.73 -7.57
C LEU A 91 13.29 -13.80 -7.16
N VAL A 92 12.79 -12.81 -6.42
CA VAL A 92 11.38 -12.69 -6.02
C VAL A 92 10.45 -12.73 -7.24
N ARG A 93 10.83 -12.00 -8.30
CA ARG A 93 10.08 -11.98 -9.56
C ARG A 93 10.21 -13.28 -10.34
N ASP A 94 11.43 -13.77 -10.55
CA ASP A 94 11.70 -14.95 -11.38
C ASP A 94 11.12 -16.24 -10.75
N GLU A 95 11.03 -16.30 -9.42
CA GLU A 95 10.43 -17.42 -8.67
C GLU A 95 8.95 -17.21 -8.32
N ASP A 96 8.38 -16.07 -8.71
CA ASP A 96 6.99 -15.66 -8.51
C ASP A 96 6.54 -15.67 -7.03
N LEU A 97 7.44 -15.25 -6.13
CA LEU A 97 7.23 -15.36 -4.69
C LEU A 97 6.09 -14.47 -4.17
N ILE A 98 5.82 -13.34 -4.83
CA ILE A 98 4.73 -12.44 -4.44
C ILE A 98 3.37 -13.08 -4.72
N ASN A 99 3.16 -13.67 -5.91
CA ASN A 99 1.91 -14.37 -6.19
C ASN A 99 1.71 -15.56 -5.26
N LEU A 100 2.76 -16.32 -5.00
CA LEU A 100 2.69 -17.43 -4.04
C LEU A 100 2.37 -16.96 -2.62
N ALA A 101 2.87 -15.79 -2.20
CA ALA A 101 2.50 -15.19 -0.92
C ALA A 101 1.00 -14.79 -0.89
N TYR A 102 0.47 -14.24 -1.99
CA TYR A 102 -0.97 -13.98 -2.13
C TYR A 102 -1.81 -15.25 -2.10
N ASP A 103 -1.42 -16.29 -2.83
CA ASP A 103 -2.12 -17.59 -2.81
C ASP A 103 -2.17 -18.17 -1.39
N ARG A 104 -1.10 -17.97 -0.60
CA ARG A 104 -1.09 -18.33 0.82
C ARG A 104 -2.01 -17.49 1.67
N ILE A 105 -2.08 -16.19 1.43
CA ILE A 105 -3.06 -15.33 2.10
C ILE A 105 -4.48 -15.83 1.82
N ASP A 106 -4.81 -16.15 0.57
CA ASP A 106 -6.14 -16.62 0.18
C ASP A 106 -6.52 -17.93 0.89
N ILE A 107 -5.57 -18.87 1.00
CA ILE A 107 -5.80 -20.15 1.71
C ILE A 107 -5.96 -19.94 3.22
N LEU A 108 -5.26 -18.97 3.80
CA LEU A 108 -5.16 -18.77 5.25
C LEU A 108 -6.18 -17.78 5.82
N SER A 109 -6.75 -16.91 4.99
CA SER A 109 -7.62 -15.80 5.40
C SER A 109 -8.77 -16.25 6.29
N GLY A 110 -9.51 -17.29 5.88
CA GLY A 110 -10.64 -17.86 6.64
C GLY A 110 -10.26 -18.45 8.02
N ARG A 111 -8.97 -18.55 8.32
CA ARG A 111 -8.43 -19.02 9.62
C ARG A 111 -7.77 -17.89 10.43
N CYS A 112 -7.94 -16.64 10.03
CA CYS A 112 -7.35 -15.47 10.71
C CYS A 112 -7.66 -15.34 12.22
N PRO A 113 -8.80 -15.84 12.76
CA PRO A 113 -9.01 -15.87 14.21
C PRO A 113 -7.94 -16.67 14.99
N GLU A 114 -7.29 -17.65 14.36
CA GLU A 114 -6.22 -18.43 14.98
C GLU A 114 -4.96 -17.57 15.14
N LYS A 115 -4.48 -17.37 16.38
CA LYS A 115 -3.29 -16.55 16.68
C LYS A 115 -2.06 -16.94 15.85
N ARG A 116 -1.86 -18.24 15.63
CA ARG A 116 -0.77 -18.77 14.81
C ARG A 116 -0.90 -18.31 13.35
N ILE A 117 -2.08 -18.49 12.75
CA ILE A 117 -2.34 -18.11 11.36
C ILE A 117 -2.28 -16.59 11.18
N ARG A 118 -2.84 -15.83 12.13
CA ARG A 118 -2.73 -14.37 12.14
C ARG A 118 -1.29 -13.89 12.08
N ARG A 119 -0.41 -14.50 12.88
CA ARG A 119 1.03 -14.19 12.85
C ARG A 119 1.61 -14.45 11.46
N LEU A 120 1.32 -15.61 10.87
CA LEU A 120 1.81 -15.97 9.54
C LEU A 120 1.32 -14.99 8.45
N LEU A 121 0.03 -14.64 8.47
CA LEU A 121 -0.57 -13.65 7.56
C LEU A 121 0.12 -12.29 7.68
N PHE A 122 0.47 -11.86 8.89
CA PHE A 122 1.23 -10.62 9.10
C PHE A 122 2.62 -10.68 8.44
N PHE A 123 3.34 -11.81 8.54
CA PHE A 123 4.63 -11.99 7.87
C PHE A 123 4.48 -11.98 6.35
N LEU A 124 3.46 -12.62 5.80
CA LEU A 124 3.19 -12.64 4.36
C LEU A 124 2.88 -11.22 3.83
N LEU A 125 2.00 -10.48 4.52
CA LEU A 125 1.71 -9.09 4.16
C LEU A 125 2.95 -8.19 4.29
N SER A 126 3.74 -8.37 5.34
CA SER A 126 5.00 -7.62 5.52
C SER A 126 5.98 -7.91 4.39
N PHE A 127 6.11 -9.18 3.99
CA PHE A 127 6.94 -9.57 2.84
C PHE A 127 6.50 -8.89 1.55
N ILE A 128 5.19 -8.88 1.25
CA ILE A 128 4.65 -8.19 0.08
C ILE A 128 4.93 -6.70 0.16
N ARG A 129 4.67 -6.08 1.32
CA ARG A 129 4.88 -4.64 1.56
C ARG A 129 6.33 -4.25 1.29
N GLU A 130 7.30 -4.91 1.93
CA GLU A 130 8.72 -4.56 1.78
C GLU A 130 9.19 -4.70 0.33
N ASN A 131 8.79 -5.76 -0.36
CA ASN A 131 9.12 -5.93 -1.78
C ASN A 131 8.48 -4.83 -2.64
N PHE A 132 7.28 -4.36 -2.33
CA PHE A 132 6.64 -3.25 -3.06
C PHE A 132 7.34 -1.91 -2.80
N ILE A 133 7.76 -1.63 -1.57
CA ILE A 133 8.52 -0.40 -1.23
C ILE A 133 9.77 -0.31 -2.11
N VAL A 134 10.48 -1.44 -2.23
CA VAL A 134 11.82 -1.47 -2.82
C VAL A 134 11.77 -1.73 -4.33
N GLY A 135 10.94 -2.68 -4.77
CA GLY A 135 10.80 -3.11 -6.16
C GLY A 135 9.74 -2.36 -6.96
N LYS A 136 8.75 -1.74 -6.30
CA LYS A 136 7.64 -1.00 -6.94
C LYS A 136 6.92 -1.86 -7.99
N SER A 137 6.63 -1.28 -9.17
CA SER A 137 5.95 -1.96 -10.28
C SER A 137 6.69 -3.21 -10.80
N TYR A 138 7.99 -3.38 -10.51
CA TYR A 138 8.78 -4.53 -10.97
C TYR A 138 8.32 -5.87 -10.37
N VAL A 139 7.80 -5.83 -9.14
CA VAL A 139 7.30 -7.01 -8.40
C VAL A 139 5.79 -6.94 -8.17
N PHE A 140 5.12 -5.95 -8.77
CA PHE A 140 3.70 -5.73 -8.59
C PHE A 140 2.87 -6.89 -9.13
N GLN A 141 1.83 -7.26 -8.38
CA GLN A 141 0.86 -8.26 -8.76
C GLN A 141 -0.55 -7.73 -8.47
N CYS A 142 -1.44 -7.89 -9.44
CA CYS A 142 -2.81 -7.40 -9.32
C CYS A 142 -3.68 -8.37 -8.52
N ARG A 143 -3.58 -8.32 -7.18
CA ARG A 143 -4.26 -9.22 -6.23
C ARG A 143 -5.02 -8.46 -5.14
N ILE A 144 -5.68 -7.37 -5.52
CA ILE A 144 -6.42 -6.51 -4.57
C ILE A 144 -7.57 -7.26 -3.90
N GLN A 145 -8.25 -8.15 -4.63
CA GLN A 145 -9.34 -8.94 -4.04
C GLN A 145 -8.86 -9.81 -2.87
N SER A 146 -7.70 -10.47 -3.00
CA SER A 146 -7.07 -11.24 -1.93
C SER A 146 -6.87 -10.40 -0.66
N LEU A 147 -6.49 -9.13 -0.80
CA LEU A 147 -6.34 -8.21 0.32
C LEU A 147 -7.70 -7.82 0.94
N ILE A 148 -8.70 -7.52 0.12
CA ILE A 148 -10.05 -7.18 0.59
C ILE A 148 -10.67 -8.37 1.33
N ASP A 149 -10.53 -9.58 0.81
CA ASP A 149 -11.03 -10.80 1.44
C ASP A 149 -10.35 -11.02 2.79
N LEU A 150 -9.03 -10.80 2.87
CA LEU A 150 -8.30 -10.87 4.13
C LEU A 150 -8.82 -9.85 5.18
N CYS A 151 -9.12 -8.62 4.78
CA CYS A 151 -9.76 -7.64 5.67
C CYS A 151 -11.07 -8.18 6.24
N ASN A 152 -11.93 -8.69 5.37
CA ASN A 152 -13.25 -9.19 5.73
C ASN A 152 -13.19 -10.38 6.69
N GLU A 153 -12.22 -11.27 6.52
CA GLU A 153 -12.03 -12.44 7.38
C GLU A 153 -11.36 -12.08 8.72
N CYS A 154 -10.35 -11.21 8.72
CA CYS A 154 -9.63 -10.85 9.93
C CYS A 154 -10.39 -9.90 10.84
N LYS A 155 -11.14 -8.94 10.28
CA LYS A 155 -11.88 -7.89 11.02
C LYS A 155 -11.01 -7.21 12.09
N ASP A 156 -9.77 -6.89 11.72
CA ASP A 156 -8.75 -6.34 12.60
C ASP A 156 -8.21 -5.06 11.97
N LEU A 157 -8.32 -3.94 12.71
CA LEU A 157 -7.90 -2.62 12.24
C LEU A 157 -6.43 -2.58 11.81
N ASN A 158 -5.55 -3.34 12.49
CA ASN A 158 -4.14 -3.33 12.14
C ASN A 158 -3.88 -4.03 10.81
N PHE A 159 -4.64 -5.10 10.51
CA PHE A 159 -4.60 -5.73 9.19
C PHE A 159 -5.13 -4.78 8.13
N TYR A 160 -6.26 -4.14 8.40
CA TYR A 160 -6.84 -3.17 7.47
C TYR A 160 -5.85 -2.05 7.13
N LYS A 161 -5.20 -1.44 8.13
CA LYS A 161 -4.16 -0.42 7.93
C LYS A 161 -2.96 -0.93 7.14
N LEU A 162 -2.46 -2.13 7.45
CA LEU A 162 -1.35 -2.72 6.71
C LEU A 162 -1.73 -2.92 5.23
N ILE A 163 -2.96 -3.35 4.96
CA ILE A 163 -3.48 -3.53 3.61
C ILE A 163 -3.64 -2.19 2.89
N LEU A 164 -4.20 -1.17 3.55
CA LEU A 164 -4.27 0.19 3.00
C LEU A 164 -2.87 0.71 2.64
N SER A 165 -1.84 0.41 3.45
CA SER A 165 -0.46 0.79 3.10
C SER A 165 0.06 0.10 1.83
N ILE A 166 -0.32 -1.15 1.58
CA ILE A 166 0.03 -1.88 0.34
C ILE A 166 -0.70 -1.28 -0.86
N ILE A 167 -1.98 -0.94 -0.69
CA ILE A 167 -2.80 -0.31 -1.71
C ILE A 167 -2.26 1.08 -2.07
N MET A 168 -1.85 1.86 -1.08
CA MET A 168 -1.23 3.18 -1.27
C MET A 168 0.01 3.09 -2.18
N MET A 169 0.86 2.09 -1.97
CA MET A 169 2.03 1.90 -2.83
C MET A 169 1.66 1.45 -4.24
N THR A 170 0.54 0.75 -4.38
CA THR A 170 0.03 0.25 -5.67
C THR A 170 -0.53 1.40 -6.51
N VAL A 171 -1.32 2.29 -5.92
CA VAL A 171 -1.98 3.39 -6.64
C VAL A 171 -1.01 4.45 -7.16
N ASP A 172 0.24 4.48 -6.68
CA ASP A 172 1.26 5.44 -7.13
C ASP A 172 1.72 5.21 -8.59
N PHE A 173 1.46 4.05 -9.19
CA PHE A 173 1.77 3.78 -10.59
C PHE A 173 0.54 3.36 -11.40
N LYS A 174 0.57 3.63 -12.71
CA LYS A 174 -0.61 3.58 -13.60
C LYS A 174 -1.29 2.20 -13.60
N GLU A 175 -0.50 1.14 -13.63
CA GLU A 175 -0.99 -0.25 -13.65
C GLU A 175 -1.72 -0.61 -12.34
N GLY A 176 -1.27 -0.04 -11.21
CA GLY A 176 -1.88 -0.31 -9.91
C GLY A 176 -3.22 0.38 -9.74
N GLY A 177 -3.39 1.61 -10.23
CA GLY A 177 -4.69 2.29 -10.24
C GLY A 177 -5.77 1.53 -11.04
N LEU A 178 -5.39 0.90 -12.16
CA LEU A 178 -6.28 0.03 -12.93
C LEU A 178 -6.68 -1.23 -12.15
N CYS A 179 -5.76 -1.78 -11.36
CA CYS A 179 -6.00 -2.97 -10.56
C CYS A 179 -7.02 -2.76 -9.43
N LEU A 180 -7.22 -1.53 -8.99
CA LEU A 180 -8.19 -1.20 -7.95
C LEU A 180 -9.63 -1.15 -8.46
N ASN A 181 -9.89 -1.29 -9.76
CA ASN A 181 -11.25 -1.21 -10.31
C ASN A 181 -12.22 -2.19 -9.60
N GLY A 182 -13.29 -1.67 -9.02
CA GLY A 182 -14.28 -2.40 -8.22
C GLY A 182 -13.93 -2.55 -6.73
N ALA A 183 -12.75 -2.08 -6.29
CA ALA A 183 -12.29 -2.25 -4.91
C ALA A 183 -12.94 -1.28 -3.91
N ALA A 184 -13.46 -0.13 -4.36
CA ALA A 184 -13.84 0.94 -3.44
C ALA A 184 -14.98 0.51 -2.51
N GLN A 185 -15.92 -0.31 -2.99
CA GLN A 185 -17.01 -0.84 -2.17
C GLN A 185 -16.48 -1.71 -1.03
N GLY A 186 -15.55 -2.63 -1.33
CA GLY A 186 -14.94 -3.51 -0.32
C GLY A 186 -14.17 -2.71 0.73
N LEU A 187 -13.35 -1.76 0.28
CA LEU A 187 -12.57 -0.90 1.17
C LEU A 187 -13.46 -0.05 2.08
N TYR A 188 -14.50 0.57 1.53
CA TYR A 188 -15.43 1.40 2.32
C TYR A 188 -16.27 0.54 3.28
N SER A 189 -16.77 -0.61 2.84
CA SER A 189 -17.57 -1.52 3.67
C SER A 189 -16.77 -2.06 4.87
N GLU A 190 -15.46 -2.20 4.73
CA GLU A 190 -14.58 -2.52 5.85
C GLU A 190 -14.37 -1.31 6.76
N LEU A 191 -14.09 -0.12 6.21
CA LEU A 191 -13.84 1.10 6.99
C LEU A 191 -14.97 1.39 7.98
N ILE A 192 -16.22 1.28 7.55
CA ILE A 192 -17.39 1.66 8.37
C ILE A 192 -17.58 0.79 9.62
N LYS A 193 -16.84 -0.33 9.74
CA LYS A 193 -16.81 -1.17 10.94
C LYS A 193 -16.00 -0.54 12.08
N TYR A 194 -15.20 0.48 11.78
CA TYR A 194 -14.34 1.17 12.73
C TYR A 194 -14.86 2.59 13.04
N ASP A 195 -14.48 3.10 14.22
CA ASP A 195 -14.77 4.49 14.59
C ASP A 195 -14.08 5.47 13.64
N TYR A 196 -14.72 6.64 13.47
CA TYR A 196 -14.19 7.71 12.64
C TYR A 196 -12.80 8.15 13.10
N GLY A 197 -11.91 8.41 12.14
CA GLY A 197 -10.55 8.88 12.36
C GLY A 197 -9.55 7.76 12.58
N LEU A 198 -10.00 6.51 12.76
CA LEU A 198 -9.08 5.39 12.93
C LEU A 198 -8.39 4.99 11.62
N ALA A 199 -9.07 5.03 10.49
CA ALA A 199 -8.51 4.71 9.16
C ALA A 199 -9.05 5.59 8.02
N ASP A 200 -9.95 6.54 8.31
CA ASP A 200 -10.55 7.42 7.31
C ASP A 200 -9.49 8.25 6.57
N TRP A 201 -8.42 8.66 7.25
CA TRP A 201 -7.31 9.40 6.62
C TRP A 201 -6.54 8.56 5.60
N ASP A 202 -6.25 7.30 5.94
CA ASP A 202 -5.55 6.37 5.06
C ASP A 202 -6.37 6.11 3.79
N LEU A 203 -7.69 5.87 3.94
CA LEU A 203 -8.57 5.62 2.81
C LEU A 203 -8.81 6.86 1.95
N LEU A 204 -8.94 8.05 2.56
CA LEU A 204 -9.04 9.32 1.83
C LEU A 204 -7.84 9.51 0.91
N SER A 205 -6.64 9.35 1.45
CA SER A 205 -5.42 9.51 0.66
C SER A 205 -5.35 8.54 -0.53
N ILE A 206 -5.82 7.29 -0.34
CA ILE A 206 -5.87 6.29 -1.43
C ILE A 206 -6.87 6.72 -2.49
N PHE A 207 -8.10 7.08 -2.09
CA PHE A 207 -9.15 7.46 -3.02
C PHE A 207 -8.80 8.75 -3.79
N ASP A 208 -8.10 9.69 -3.16
CA ASP A 208 -7.65 10.93 -3.79
C ASP A 208 -6.67 10.65 -4.92
N ILE A 209 -5.61 9.91 -4.60
CA ILE A 209 -4.59 9.54 -5.58
C ILE A 209 -5.20 8.66 -6.67
N TRP A 210 -6.06 7.72 -6.30
CA TRP A 210 -6.72 6.85 -7.26
C TRP A 210 -7.58 7.65 -8.25
N ALA A 211 -8.40 8.57 -7.73
CA ALA A 211 -9.25 9.44 -8.52
C ALA A 211 -8.46 10.40 -9.41
N ASP A 212 -7.31 10.87 -8.95
CA ASP A 212 -6.40 11.76 -9.70
C ASP A 212 -5.71 11.04 -10.86
N ARG A 213 -5.25 9.79 -10.64
CA ARG A 213 -4.47 9.02 -11.62
C ARG A 213 -5.31 8.38 -12.71
N MET A 214 -6.60 8.15 -12.46
CA MET A 214 -7.48 7.46 -13.38
C MET A 214 -8.20 8.43 -14.32
N GLU A 215 -8.15 8.15 -15.63
CA GLU A 215 -8.90 8.93 -16.63
C GLU A 215 -10.42 8.84 -16.40
N THR A 216 -10.90 7.70 -15.91
CA THR A 216 -12.31 7.51 -15.55
C THR A 216 -12.42 6.54 -14.39
N ILE A 217 -13.13 6.94 -13.34
CA ILE A 217 -13.50 6.08 -12.21
C ILE A 217 -14.78 5.33 -12.59
N SER A 218 -14.83 4.03 -12.30
CA SER A 218 -16.04 3.24 -12.57
C SER A 218 -17.25 3.80 -11.79
N PRO A 219 -18.49 3.66 -12.31
CA PRO A 219 -19.68 4.13 -11.60
C PRO A 219 -19.85 3.50 -10.21
N GLU A 220 -19.46 2.24 -10.06
CA GLU A 220 -19.52 1.47 -8.81
C GLU A 220 -18.53 1.99 -7.77
N ASP A 221 -17.28 2.24 -8.19
CA ASP A 221 -16.27 2.82 -7.30
C ASP A 221 -16.64 4.24 -6.92
N LYS A 222 -17.08 5.05 -7.91
CA LYS A 222 -17.53 6.42 -7.67
C LYS A 222 -18.67 6.47 -6.66
N LYS A 223 -19.63 5.55 -6.73
CA LYS A 223 -20.71 5.46 -5.74
C LYS A 223 -20.15 5.28 -4.33
N SER A 224 -19.25 4.32 -4.13
CA SER A 224 -18.66 4.01 -2.82
C SER A 224 -17.77 5.14 -2.30
N MET A 225 -16.99 5.77 -3.17
CA MET A 225 -16.22 6.99 -2.87
C MET A 225 -17.14 8.14 -2.44
N CYS A 226 -18.31 8.28 -3.07
CA CYS A 226 -19.29 9.28 -2.67
C CYS A 226 -19.99 8.96 -1.34
N GLU A 227 -20.24 7.70 -1.03
CA GLU A 227 -20.71 7.31 0.30
C GLU A 227 -19.67 7.61 1.38
N PHE A 228 -18.39 7.30 1.11
CA PHE A 228 -17.28 7.70 1.98
C PHE A 228 -17.21 9.21 2.19
N SER A 229 -17.44 10.02 1.14
CA SER A 229 -17.50 11.47 1.28
C SER A 229 -18.56 11.92 2.28
N ASN A 230 -19.73 11.27 2.31
CA ASN A 230 -20.80 11.61 3.26
C ASN A 230 -20.37 11.36 4.70
N ARG A 231 -19.69 10.23 4.94
CA ARG A 231 -19.14 9.90 6.24
C ARG A 231 -18.14 10.96 6.72
N LEU A 232 -17.23 11.39 5.85
CA LEU A 232 -16.28 12.46 6.19
C LEU A 232 -17.03 13.75 6.55
N ILE A 233 -18.01 14.13 5.74
CA ILE A 233 -18.83 15.34 5.89
C ILE A 233 -19.59 15.36 7.21
N GLU A 234 -20.18 14.23 7.60
CA GLU A 234 -20.91 14.08 8.86
C GLU A 234 -20.00 14.35 10.07
N HIS A 235 -18.70 14.09 9.93
CA HIS A 235 -17.69 14.28 10.96
C HIS A 235 -16.80 15.52 10.71
N ARG A 236 -17.26 16.48 9.91
CA ARG A 236 -16.49 17.69 9.54
C ARG A 236 -15.95 18.51 10.71
N SER A 237 -16.59 18.43 11.88
CA SER A 237 -16.11 19.11 13.09
C SER A 237 -14.78 18.58 13.61
N GLN A 238 -14.37 17.39 13.15
CA GLN A 238 -13.14 16.70 13.54
C GLN A 238 -12.02 16.87 12.51
N TRP A 239 -12.24 17.63 11.42
CA TRP A 239 -11.23 17.80 10.38
C TRP A 239 -10.11 18.76 10.81
N ASP A 240 -8.88 18.29 10.75
CA ASP A 240 -7.70 19.13 10.80
C ASP A 240 -7.39 19.77 9.43
N SER A 241 -6.34 20.59 9.37
CA SER A 241 -5.93 21.27 8.14
C SER A 241 -5.52 20.29 7.03
N THR A 242 -4.89 19.17 7.39
CA THR A 242 -4.46 18.15 6.42
C THR A 242 -5.68 17.47 5.80
N MET A 243 -6.64 17.04 6.60
CA MET A 243 -7.87 16.41 6.10
C MET A 243 -8.66 17.35 5.19
N LYS A 244 -8.69 18.66 5.47
CA LYS A 244 -9.29 19.66 4.58
C LYS A 244 -8.60 19.73 3.22
N GLN A 245 -7.26 19.70 3.18
CA GLN A 245 -6.49 19.72 1.93
C GLN A 245 -6.78 18.49 1.07
N TYR A 246 -6.68 17.30 1.66
CA TYR A 246 -6.95 16.03 0.97
C TYR A 246 -8.41 15.94 0.51
N PHE A 247 -9.37 16.25 1.39
CA PHE A 247 -10.79 16.26 1.00
C PHE A 247 -11.09 17.25 -0.13
N CYS A 248 -10.34 18.35 -0.21
CA CYS A 248 -10.47 19.27 -1.33
C CYS A 248 -10.02 18.66 -2.66
N TRP A 249 -8.87 17.98 -2.66
CA TRP A 249 -8.36 17.26 -3.83
C TRP A 249 -9.31 16.12 -4.24
N PHE A 250 -9.80 15.36 -3.26
CA PHE A 250 -10.85 14.36 -3.44
C PHE A 250 -12.07 14.91 -4.19
N ALA A 251 -12.57 16.04 -3.71
CA ALA A 251 -13.79 16.64 -4.22
C ALA A 251 -13.64 17.12 -5.66
N LYS A 252 -12.47 17.65 -6.01
CA LYS A 252 -12.13 18.04 -7.39
C LYS A 252 -12.18 16.85 -8.34
N ASN A 253 -11.69 15.69 -7.90
CA ASN A 253 -11.51 14.52 -8.76
C ASN A 253 -12.76 13.63 -8.84
N VAL A 254 -13.43 13.35 -7.72
CA VAL A 254 -14.58 12.43 -7.69
C VAL A 254 -15.91 13.15 -8.02
N LYS A 255 -16.08 14.40 -7.57
CA LYS A 255 -17.26 15.25 -7.83
C LYS A 255 -18.58 14.59 -7.39
N CYS A 256 -18.76 14.43 -6.08
CA CYS A 256 -19.96 13.79 -5.51
C CYS A 256 -21.13 14.79 -5.31
N PRO A 257 -22.39 14.36 -5.48
CA PRO A 257 -23.55 15.25 -5.30
C PRO A 257 -23.68 15.83 -3.88
N SER A 258 -23.30 15.07 -2.85
CA SER A 258 -23.34 15.51 -1.45
C SER A 258 -22.40 16.66 -1.15
N MET A 259 -21.28 16.75 -1.87
CA MET A 259 -20.35 17.86 -1.76
C MET A 259 -21.02 19.19 -2.17
N GLN A 260 -22.03 19.18 -3.05
CA GLN A 260 -22.76 20.40 -3.40
C GLN A 260 -23.66 20.92 -2.26
N LYS A 261 -23.97 20.10 -1.25
CA LYS A 261 -24.86 20.45 -0.13
C LYS A 261 -24.15 21.15 1.02
N ILE A 262 -22.84 21.00 1.13
CA ILE A 262 -22.02 21.80 2.03
C ILE A 262 -21.65 23.07 1.27
N ASN A 263 -21.30 24.13 1.98
CA ASN A 263 -20.57 25.23 1.38
C ASN A 263 -19.15 24.76 0.95
N MET A 264 -19.07 23.82 0.01
CA MET A 264 -17.81 23.37 -0.56
C MET A 264 -17.08 24.50 -1.25
N ASN A 265 -17.78 25.56 -1.65
CA ASN A 265 -17.13 26.79 -2.07
C ASN A 265 -16.23 27.36 -0.97
N GLU A 266 -16.57 27.24 0.31
CA GLU A 266 -15.70 27.69 1.42
C GLU A 266 -14.46 26.81 1.57
N ILE A 267 -14.61 25.49 1.45
CA ILE A 267 -13.47 24.54 1.55
C ILE A 267 -12.58 24.63 0.31
N LEU A 268 -13.16 24.67 -0.89
CA LEU A 268 -12.46 24.82 -2.16
C LEU A 268 -11.75 26.18 -2.25
N ASN A 269 -12.33 27.24 -1.70
CA ASN A 269 -11.72 28.58 -1.67
C ASN A 269 -10.86 28.83 -0.42
N SER A 270 -10.72 27.85 0.47
CA SER A 270 -9.79 27.97 1.59
C SER A 270 -8.36 28.10 1.06
N GLN A 271 -7.55 28.89 1.74
CA GLN A 271 -6.17 29.13 1.34
C GLN A 271 -5.39 27.80 1.26
N GLU A 272 -5.61 26.92 2.24
CA GLU A 272 -4.97 25.62 2.33
C GLU A 272 -5.28 24.73 1.13
N CYS A 273 -6.53 24.75 0.63
CA CYS A 273 -6.88 24.01 -0.57
C CYS A 273 -6.27 24.64 -1.82
N GLN A 274 -6.37 25.96 -1.97
CA GLN A 274 -5.86 26.66 -3.16
C GLN A 274 -4.35 26.49 -3.32
N GLU A 275 -3.59 26.57 -2.21
CA GLU A 275 -2.15 26.32 -2.20
C GLU A 275 -1.83 24.87 -2.58
N PHE A 276 -2.51 23.90 -1.98
CA PHE A 276 -2.29 22.48 -2.28
C PHE A 276 -2.63 22.11 -3.73
N LEU A 277 -3.74 22.63 -4.27
CA LEU A 277 -4.10 22.44 -5.68
C LEU A 277 -3.09 23.08 -6.63
N ALA A 278 -2.59 24.28 -6.31
CA ALA A 278 -1.56 24.94 -7.11
C ALA A 278 -0.21 24.20 -7.09
N GLU A 279 0.13 23.53 -5.98
CA GLU A 279 1.33 22.69 -5.87
C GLU A 279 1.20 21.38 -6.66
N THR A 280 0.05 20.72 -6.57
CA THR A 280 -0.20 19.45 -7.29
C THR A 280 -0.24 19.64 -8.81
N GLU A 281 -0.83 20.71 -9.32
CA GLU A 281 -0.89 21.01 -10.77
C GLU A 281 0.49 21.29 -11.39
N LYS A 282 1.43 21.86 -10.62
CA LYS A 282 2.83 22.09 -11.06
C LYS A 282 3.64 20.80 -11.23
N ILE A 283 3.21 19.70 -10.60
CA ILE A 283 3.91 18.42 -10.65
C ILE A 283 3.43 17.57 -11.84
N ILE A 284 2.17 17.76 -12.27
CA ILE A 284 1.53 17.04 -13.37
C ILE A 284 1.93 17.60 -14.75
N SER A 285 2.40 18.87 -14.81
CA SER A 285 2.94 19.53 -16.00
C SER A 285 4.45 19.31 -16.21
#